data_AF-A0A015J009-F1
#
_entry.id   AF-A0A015J009-F1
#
_cell.length_a   1.000
_cell.length_b   1.000
_cell.length_c   1.000
_cell.angle_alpha   90.00
_cell.angle_beta   90.00
_cell.angle_gamma   90.00
#
_symmetry.space_group_name_H-M   'P 1'
#
loop_
_entity.id
_entity.type
_entity.pdbx_description
1 polymer ?
#
loop_
_entity_poly.entity_id
_entity_poly.type
_entity_poly.pdbx_seq_one_letter_code
_entity_poly.pdbx_strand_id
1 'polypeptide(L)'
;MPKVKSKKIENVPKEITDYPKTDSILYTDGKRSYNYKIKQEGLYPQPPILVYTQGKNKYKIPNGYCVETTWGRGEKKKTVKCFINYVEGKPLFKIMYGINFSEEVQSNISSTTAANAVLRKLFPLNEKSLISGVHLFGIHLITLKQARENVRSTKENNIQLISLEHCSKSTLNKRQHKFGNQLKQHVQVEGSKIYGKDQVVLKQISYSIRDMDFQIDYEEKNDIKEKKLISAVQAIDLNYIPREGYRALAAVESNLQREWAISKQ
;
A
#
# COMPACT_ATOMS: atom_id res chain seq x y z
N MET A 1 -42.47 -46.88 -15.80
CA MET A 1 -41.88 -46.04 -14.73
C MET A 1 -41.16 -44.86 -15.38
N PRO A 2 -41.54 -43.60 -15.11
CA PRO A 2 -40.82 -42.45 -15.66
C PRO A 2 -39.46 -42.34 -14.98
N LYS A 3 -38.38 -42.28 -15.77
CA LYS A 3 -37.04 -41.99 -15.26
C LYS A 3 -37.03 -40.58 -14.69
N VAL A 4 -36.98 -40.45 -13.37
CA VAL A 4 -36.72 -39.18 -12.68
C VAL A 4 -35.34 -38.71 -13.14
N LYS A 5 -35.30 -37.68 -13.98
CA LYS A 5 -34.05 -36.99 -14.34
C LYS A 5 -33.52 -36.36 -13.06
N SER A 6 -32.48 -36.94 -12.49
CA SER A 6 -31.71 -36.37 -11.39
C SER A 6 -31.31 -34.94 -11.76
N LYS A 7 -31.79 -33.94 -11.01
CA LYS A 7 -31.39 -32.54 -11.16
C LYS A 7 -29.86 -32.48 -11.15
N LYS A 8 -29.25 -31.94 -12.20
CA LYS A 8 -27.83 -31.56 -12.20
C LYS A 8 -27.66 -30.55 -11.07
N ILE A 9 -26.95 -30.92 -10.01
CA ILE A 9 -26.51 -29.99 -8.98
C ILE A 9 -25.55 -29.03 -9.69
N GLU A 10 -25.94 -27.77 -9.84
CA GLU A 10 -25.04 -26.72 -10.31
C GLU A 10 -23.93 -26.55 -9.28
N ASN A 11 -22.73 -26.97 -9.64
CA ASN A 11 -21.54 -26.80 -8.85
C ASN A 11 -21.10 -25.33 -8.91
N VAL A 12 -21.61 -24.53 -7.98
CA VAL A 12 -21.26 -23.11 -7.85
C VAL A 12 -19.93 -22.99 -7.09
N PRO A 13 -18.99 -22.12 -7.55
CA PRO A 13 -17.77 -21.83 -6.80
C PRO A 13 -18.06 -21.29 -5.40
N LYS A 14 -17.40 -21.84 -4.39
CA LYS A 14 -17.56 -21.43 -2.99
C LYS A 14 -16.26 -21.48 -2.19
N GLU A 15 -16.17 -20.55 -1.25
CA GLU A 15 -15.16 -20.50 -0.19
C GLU A 15 -15.81 -21.00 1.11
N ILE A 16 -15.15 -21.94 1.79
CA ILE A 16 -15.55 -22.47 3.10
C ILE A 16 -14.44 -22.08 4.07
N THR A 17 -14.74 -21.17 4.99
CA THR A 17 -13.75 -20.63 5.92
C THR A 17 -14.41 -19.93 7.11
N ASP A 18 -13.70 -19.95 8.25
CA ASP A 18 -13.99 -19.14 9.44
C ASP A 18 -12.98 -17.98 9.61
N TYR A 19 -12.28 -17.60 8.53
CA TYR A 19 -11.29 -16.52 8.53
C TYR A 19 -11.87 -15.20 9.09
N PRO A 20 -11.14 -14.45 9.94
CA PRO A 20 -9.75 -14.66 10.35
C PRO A 20 -9.56 -15.52 11.61
N LYS A 21 -10.60 -16.17 12.15
CA LYS A 21 -10.46 -17.03 13.34
C LYS A 21 -9.53 -18.22 13.08
N THR A 22 -9.59 -18.75 11.86
CA THR A 22 -8.64 -19.74 11.36
C THR A 22 -7.89 -19.18 10.17
N ASP A 23 -6.64 -19.59 10.00
CA ASP A 23 -5.80 -19.19 8.87
C ASP A 23 -6.08 -19.99 7.58
N SER A 24 -7.14 -20.80 7.58
CA SER A 24 -7.39 -21.81 6.56
C SER A 24 -8.64 -21.48 5.73
N ILE A 25 -8.50 -21.53 4.41
CA ILE A 25 -9.58 -21.30 3.45
C ILE A 25 -9.64 -22.48 2.50
N LEU A 26 -10.78 -23.17 2.45
CA LEU A 26 -11.05 -24.19 1.46
C LEU A 26 -11.87 -23.58 0.32
N TYR A 27 -11.31 -23.58 -0.89
CA TYR A 27 -12.01 -23.17 -2.09
C TYR A 27 -12.36 -24.38 -2.96
N THR A 28 -13.54 -24.36 -3.58
CA THR A 28 -13.88 -25.31 -4.62
C THR A 28 -14.75 -24.69 -5.70
N ASP A 29 -14.47 -25.01 -6.97
CA ASP A 29 -15.33 -24.72 -8.13
C ASP A 29 -16.29 -25.90 -8.44
N GLY A 30 -16.35 -26.87 -7.51
CA GLY A 30 -17.06 -28.14 -7.62
C GLY A 30 -16.40 -29.20 -8.53
N LYS A 31 -15.32 -28.87 -9.25
CA LYS A 31 -14.47 -29.84 -9.96
C LYS A 31 -13.13 -30.02 -9.28
N ARG A 32 -12.50 -28.90 -8.91
CA ARG A 32 -11.22 -28.77 -8.24
C ARG A 32 -11.44 -28.17 -6.86
N SER A 33 -10.51 -28.48 -5.97
CA SER A 33 -10.48 -27.94 -4.62
C SER A 33 -9.06 -27.56 -4.27
N TYR A 34 -8.92 -26.43 -3.59
CA TYR A 34 -7.65 -25.90 -3.13
C TYR A 34 -7.80 -25.58 -1.65
N ASN A 35 -6.85 -26.02 -0.84
CA ASN A 35 -6.76 -25.66 0.56
C ASN A 35 -5.63 -24.63 0.73
N TYR A 36 -5.97 -23.46 1.21
CA TYR A 36 -5.06 -22.36 1.46
C TYR A 36 -4.84 -22.18 2.95
N LYS A 37 -3.58 -22.12 3.37
CA LYS A 37 -3.18 -21.70 4.70
C LYS A 37 -2.46 -20.35 4.61
N ILE A 38 -3.15 -19.30 5.05
CA ILE A 38 -2.74 -17.91 4.92
C ILE A 38 -1.65 -17.63 5.96
N LYS A 39 -0.45 -17.27 5.50
CA LYS A 39 0.66 -16.89 6.40
C LYS A 39 0.76 -15.39 6.55
N GLN A 40 0.53 -14.67 5.46
CA GLN A 40 0.55 -13.22 5.42
C GLN A 40 -0.41 -12.74 4.35
N GLU A 41 -1.36 -11.87 4.71
CA GLU A 41 -2.37 -11.35 3.78
C GLU A 41 -1.77 -10.45 2.70
N GLY A 42 -0.70 -9.71 3.01
CA GLY A 42 -0.19 -8.65 2.17
C GLY A 42 -1.17 -7.47 1.99
N LEU A 43 -0.72 -6.40 1.36
CA LEU A 43 -1.52 -5.19 1.13
C LEU A 43 -1.52 -4.82 -0.34
N TYR A 44 -2.63 -4.27 -0.82
CA TYR A 44 -2.64 -3.68 -2.17
C TYR A 44 -1.76 -2.43 -2.20
N PRO A 45 -0.83 -2.33 -3.16
CA PRO A 45 -0.09 -1.09 -3.39
C PRO A 45 -0.99 0.10 -3.72
N GLN A 46 -0.41 1.30 -3.69
CA GLN A 46 -1.09 2.52 -4.15
C GLN A 46 -1.26 2.51 -5.68
N PRO A 47 -2.27 3.22 -6.23
CA PRO A 47 -2.61 3.18 -7.65
C PRO A 47 -1.45 3.32 -8.65
N PRO A 48 -0.41 4.15 -8.43
CA PRO A 48 0.68 4.30 -9.41
C PRO A 48 1.43 3.00 -9.74
N ILE A 49 1.43 2.03 -8.82
CA ILE A 49 2.12 0.74 -8.97
C ILE A 49 1.18 -0.47 -8.80
N LEU A 50 -0.13 -0.25 -8.63
CA LEU A 50 -1.09 -1.33 -8.44
C LEU A 50 -1.31 -2.07 -9.77
N VAL A 51 -1.05 -3.38 -9.77
CA VAL A 51 -1.18 -4.24 -10.95
C VAL A 51 -2.34 -5.22 -10.74
N TYR A 52 -2.94 -5.63 -11.85
CA TYR A 52 -4.04 -6.59 -11.90
C TYR A 52 -3.64 -7.85 -12.66
N THR A 53 -4.27 -8.98 -12.33
CA THR A 53 -4.13 -10.21 -13.11
C THR A 53 -4.70 -10.03 -14.52
N GLN A 54 -4.09 -10.70 -15.50
CA GLN A 54 -4.57 -10.73 -16.88
C GLN A 54 -5.75 -11.72 -17.04
N GLY A 55 -6.69 -11.43 -17.96
CA GLY A 55 -7.83 -12.29 -18.29
C GLY A 55 -9.20 -11.64 -18.09
N LYS A 56 -10.27 -12.44 -18.16
CA LYS A 56 -11.67 -11.97 -18.02
C LYS A 56 -11.93 -11.35 -16.64
N ASN A 57 -11.40 -11.97 -15.59
CA ASN A 57 -11.50 -11.46 -14.22
C ASN A 57 -10.17 -10.81 -13.83
N LYS A 58 -10.22 -9.51 -13.53
CA LYS A 58 -9.06 -8.72 -13.10
C LYS A 58 -9.03 -8.64 -11.58
N TYR A 59 -8.05 -9.28 -10.96
CA TYR A 59 -7.85 -9.25 -9.51
C TYR A 59 -6.65 -8.38 -9.16
N LYS A 60 -6.78 -7.54 -8.13
CA LYS A 60 -5.68 -6.72 -7.60
C LYS A 60 -4.59 -7.64 -7.03
N ILE A 61 -3.33 -7.34 -7.32
CA ILE A 61 -2.19 -8.12 -6.84
C ILE A 61 -1.67 -7.50 -5.53
N PRO A 62 -1.61 -8.26 -4.42
CA PRO A 62 -1.08 -7.77 -3.15
C PRO A 62 0.45 -7.80 -3.12
N ASN A 63 1.06 -6.91 -2.32
CA ASN A 63 2.46 -6.91 -1.96
C ASN A 63 2.67 -7.52 -0.57
N GLY A 64 3.78 -8.23 -0.35
CA GLY A 64 4.09 -8.88 0.93
C GLY A 64 3.10 -9.99 1.28
N TYR A 65 2.61 -10.72 0.27
CA TYR A 65 1.63 -11.79 0.44
C TYR A 65 2.31 -13.15 0.50
N CYS A 66 1.84 -14.02 1.40
CA CYS A 66 2.34 -15.39 1.55
C CYS A 66 1.20 -16.37 1.89
N VAL A 67 1.11 -17.45 1.12
CA VAL A 67 0.12 -18.52 1.33
C VAL A 67 0.71 -19.89 1.05
N GLU A 68 0.39 -20.87 1.88
CA GLU A 68 0.62 -22.28 1.57
C GLU A 68 -0.61 -22.83 0.86
N THR A 69 -0.43 -23.40 -0.33
CA THR A 69 -1.54 -23.93 -1.14
C THR A 69 -1.35 -25.41 -1.34
N THR A 70 -2.38 -26.18 -1.01
CA THR A 70 -2.43 -27.62 -1.20
C THR A 70 -3.54 -27.99 -2.19
N TRP A 71 -3.20 -28.80 -3.19
CA TRP A 71 -4.16 -29.30 -4.18
C TRP A 71 -3.87 -30.75 -4.55
N GLY A 72 -4.84 -31.42 -5.20
CA GLY A 72 -4.76 -32.83 -5.55
C GLY A 72 -5.52 -33.75 -4.58
N ARG A 73 -5.53 -35.05 -4.87
CA ARG A 73 -6.26 -36.08 -4.10
C ARG A 73 -5.32 -37.23 -3.73
N GLY A 74 -5.51 -37.80 -2.53
CA GLY A 74 -4.71 -38.90 -2.02
C GLY A 74 -3.21 -38.60 -2.07
N GLU A 75 -2.42 -39.56 -2.53
CA GLU A 75 -0.96 -39.48 -2.65
C GLU A 75 -0.49 -38.43 -3.67
N LYS A 76 -1.37 -37.97 -4.56
CA LYS A 76 -1.07 -36.91 -5.53
C LYS A 76 -1.23 -35.50 -4.95
N LYS A 77 -1.53 -35.37 -3.65
CA LYS A 77 -1.54 -34.07 -2.99
C LYS A 77 -0.16 -33.44 -3.08
N LYS A 78 -0.13 -32.17 -3.48
CA LYS A 78 1.06 -31.33 -3.46
C LYS A 78 0.76 -30.08 -2.68
N THR A 79 1.75 -29.63 -1.92
CA THR A 79 1.73 -28.39 -1.15
C THR A 79 2.90 -27.54 -1.57
N VAL A 80 2.63 -26.26 -1.85
CA VAL A 80 3.66 -25.27 -2.19
C VAL A 80 3.41 -24.01 -1.39
N LYS A 81 4.46 -23.21 -1.22
CA LYS A 81 4.39 -21.91 -0.55
C LYS A 81 4.55 -20.80 -1.59
N CYS A 82 3.50 -20.03 -1.78
CA CYS A 82 3.41 -18.96 -2.77
C CYS A 82 3.66 -17.61 -2.11
N PHE A 83 4.48 -16.77 -2.74
CA PHE A 83 4.84 -15.43 -2.30
C PHE A 83 4.64 -14.41 -3.42
N ILE A 84 4.17 -13.22 -3.06
CA ILE A 84 4.09 -12.09 -3.97
C ILE A 84 4.71 -10.87 -3.29
N ASN A 85 5.77 -10.36 -3.91
CA ASN A 85 6.45 -9.13 -3.50
C ASN A 85 6.55 -8.18 -4.69
N TYR A 86 6.66 -6.88 -4.44
CA TYR A 86 6.90 -5.87 -5.47
C TYR A 86 8.37 -5.47 -5.44
N VAL A 87 9.04 -5.62 -6.57
CA VAL A 87 10.43 -5.20 -6.80
C VAL A 87 10.40 -4.18 -7.93
N GLU A 88 10.94 -2.98 -7.70
CA GLU A 88 10.96 -1.88 -8.68
C GLU A 88 9.57 -1.57 -9.29
N GLY A 89 8.52 -1.61 -8.45
CA GLY A 89 7.15 -1.33 -8.85
C GLY A 89 6.45 -2.46 -9.62
N LYS A 90 7.08 -3.62 -9.82
CA LYS A 90 6.50 -4.79 -10.51
C LYS A 90 6.36 -5.99 -9.58
N PRO A 91 5.29 -6.81 -9.72
CA PRO A 91 5.12 -8.00 -8.91
C PRO A 91 6.09 -9.12 -9.32
N LEU A 92 6.80 -9.67 -8.35
CA LEU A 92 7.59 -10.89 -8.43
C LEU A 92 6.81 -12.02 -7.76
N PHE A 93 6.47 -13.03 -8.55
CA PHE A 93 5.76 -14.23 -8.11
C PHE A 93 6.77 -15.32 -7.80
N LYS A 94 6.89 -15.73 -6.55
CA LYS A 94 7.80 -16.79 -6.10
C LYS A 94 7.01 -17.97 -5.54
N ILE A 95 7.41 -19.19 -5.86
CA ILE A 95 6.83 -20.42 -5.34
C ILE A 95 7.96 -21.28 -4.80
N MET A 96 7.87 -21.64 -3.53
CA MET A 96 8.78 -22.58 -2.89
C MET A 96 8.10 -23.96 -2.81
N TYR A 97 8.85 -25.02 -3.10
CA TYR A 97 8.37 -26.40 -3.19
C TYR A 97 9.47 -27.38 -2.77
N GLY A 98 9.19 -28.69 -2.84
CA GLY A 98 10.13 -29.73 -2.40
C GLY A 98 10.09 -29.97 -0.89
N ILE A 99 11.01 -30.78 -0.39
CA ILE A 99 11.11 -31.12 1.03
C ILE A 99 11.43 -29.84 1.82
N ASN A 100 10.59 -29.51 2.80
CA ASN A 100 10.69 -28.30 3.62
C ASN A 100 10.77 -26.99 2.81
N PHE A 101 10.18 -26.95 1.60
CA PHE A 101 10.22 -25.79 0.72
C PHE A 101 11.65 -25.35 0.32
N SER A 102 12.57 -26.31 0.16
CA SER A 102 13.98 -26.05 -0.18
C SER A 102 14.22 -25.59 -1.62
N GLU A 103 13.30 -25.89 -2.55
CA GLU A 103 13.42 -25.49 -3.95
C GLU A 103 12.52 -24.29 -4.25
N GLU A 104 12.89 -23.50 -5.27
CA GLU A 104 12.11 -22.34 -5.67
C GLU A 104 12.01 -22.16 -7.18
N VAL A 105 10.89 -21.58 -7.60
CA VAL A 105 10.72 -20.98 -8.93
C VAL A 105 10.19 -19.56 -8.76
N GLN A 106 10.57 -18.69 -9.69
CA GLN A 106 10.10 -17.32 -9.71
C GLN A 106 9.76 -16.83 -11.11
N SER A 107 8.90 -15.82 -11.18
CA SER A 107 8.47 -15.18 -12.42
C SER A 107 8.15 -13.72 -12.14
N ASN A 108 8.71 -12.83 -12.95
CA ASN A 108 8.33 -11.41 -13.00
C ASN A 108 7.30 -11.12 -14.12
N ILE A 109 6.85 -12.15 -14.85
CA ILE A 109 5.91 -12.02 -15.98
C ILE A 109 4.47 -12.15 -15.49
N SER A 110 4.15 -13.28 -14.85
CA SER A 110 2.81 -13.55 -14.31
C SER A 110 2.83 -14.67 -13.27
N SER A 111 1.79 -14.71 -12.42
CA SER A 111 1.56 -15.81 -11.47
C SER A 111 1.36 -17.14 -12.18
N THR A 112 0.69 -17.16 -13.34
CA THR A 112 0.46 -18.39 -14.12
C THR A 112 1.75 -18.95 -14.70
N THR A 113 2.68 -18.08 -15.10
CA THR A 113 4.01 -18.51 -15.56
C THR A 113 4.77 -19.22 -14.44
N ALA A 114 4.82 -18.64 -13.23
CA ALA A 114 5.43 -19.30 -12.06
C ALA A 114 4.73 -20.62 -11.72
N ALA A 115 3.39 -20.62 -11.75
CA ALA A 115 2.58 -21.79 -11.41
C ALA A 115 2.80 -22.97 -12.38
N ASN A 116 2.93 -22.71 -13.68
CA ASN A 116 3.25 -23.76 -14.64
C ASN A 116 4.73 -24.19 -14.57
N ALA A 117 5.65 -23.28 -14.21
CA ALA A 117 7.04 -23.65 -13.98
C ALA A 117 7.18 -24.65 -12.82
N VAL A 118 6.52 -24.40 -11.67
CA VAL A 118 6.53 -25.37 -10.56
C VAL A 118 5.80 -26.66 -10.93
N LEU A 119 4.71 -26.58 -11.70
CA LEU A 119 3.95 -27.77 -12.10
C LEU A 119 4.81 -28.73 -12.94
N ARG A 120 5.61 -28.21 -13.87
CA ARG A 120 6.54 -29.01 -14.68
C ARG A 120 7.64 -29.65 -13.83
N LYS A 121 8.10 -28.98 -12.76
CA LYS A 121 9.07 -29.54 -11.81
C LYS A 121 8.45 -30.66 -10.96
N LEU A 122 7.21 -30.47 -10.49
CA LEU A 122 6.50 -31.46 -9.67
C LEU A 122 6.01 -32.68 -10.46
N PHE A 123 5.73 -32.51 -11.75
CA PHE A 123 5.19 -33.55 -12.63
C PHE A 123 5.90 -33.54 -14.00
N PRO A 124 7.16 -33.96 -14.08
CA PRO A 124 7.97 -33.88 -15.31
C PRO A 124 7.37 -34.70 -16.46
N LEU A 125 6.64 -35.79 -16.16
CA LEU A 125 6.00 -36.65 -17.16
C LEU A 125 4.67 -36.10 -17.72
N ASN A 126 4.22 -34.92 -17.27
CA ASN A 126 2.90 -34.38 -17.59
C ASN A 126 2.96 -33.00 -18.25
N GLU A 127 3.52 -32.95 -19.44
CA GLU A 127 3.84 -31.70 -20.16
C GLU A 127 2.62 -30.87 -20.59
N LYS A 128 1.46 -31.51 -20.77
CA LYS A 128 0.23 -30.85 -21.25
C LYS A 128 -0.58 -30.21 -20.13
N SER A 129 -0.30 -30.53 -18.88
CA SER A 129 -1.07 -30.01 -17.75
C SER A 129 -0.71 -28.56 -17.47
N LEU A 130 -1.74 -27.74 -17.27
CA LEU A 130 -1.61 -26.35 -16.88
C LEU A 130 -2.40 -26.07 -15.60
N ILE A 131 -1.87 -25.15 -14.79
CA ILE A 131 -2.51 -24.67 -13.58
C ILE A 131 -2.63 -23.15 -13.62
N SER A 132 -3.76 -22.65 -13.15
CA SER A 132 -4.01 -21.21 -13.07
C SER A 132 -3.21 -20.63 -11.92
N GLY A 133 -2.37 -19.63 -12.18
CA GLY A 133 -1.65 -18.91 -11.12
C GLY A 133 -2.60 -18.18 -10.18
N VAL A 134 -3.73 -17.68 -10.67
CA VAL A 134 -4.78 -17.05 -9.84
C VAL A 134 -5.32 -18.01 -8.79
N HIS A 135 -5.45 -19.30 -9.14
CA HIS A 135 -5.89 -20.33 -8.19
C HIS A 135 -4.74 -20.82 -7.32
N LEU A 136 -3.55 -21.07 -7.89
CA LEU A 136 -2.42 -21.56 -7.08
C LEU A 136 -1.96 -20.54 -6.04
N PHE A 137 -2.09 -19.25 -6.30
CA PHE A 137 -1.79 -18.19 -5.32
C PHE A 137 -3.02 -17.78 -4.49
N GLY A 138 -4.23 -18.27 -4.79
CA GLY A 138 -5.45 -17.83 -4.10
C GLY A 138 -5.75 -16.33 -4.27
N ILE A 139 -5.34 -15.70 -5.38
CA ILE A 139 -5.52 -14.25 -5.60
C ILE A 139 -7.01 -13.88 -5.75
N HIS A 140 -7.82 -14.83 -6.22
CA HIS A 140 -9.25 -14.64 -6.43
C HIS A 140 -10.09 -14.70 -5.14
N LEU A 141 -9.51 -15.11 -4.01
CA LEU A 141 -10.24 -15.33 -2.76
C LEU A 141 -10.92 -14.04 -2.30
N ILE A 142 -12.26 -14.07 -2.25
CA ILE A 142 -13.10 -12.93 -1.90
C ILE A 142 -12.88 -12.57 -0.43
N THR A 143 -12.74 -13.57 0.45
CA THR A 143 -12.47 -13.36 1.88
C THR A 143 -11.21 -12.51 2.09
N LEU A 144 -10.12 -12.81 1.38
CA LEU A 144 -8.87 -12.03 1.49
C LEU A 144 -8.97 -10.66 0.84
N LYS A 145 -9.74 -10.53 -0.25
CA LYS A 145 -10.02 -9.23 -0.85
C LYS A 145 -10.72 -8.32 0.17
N GLN A 146 -11.78 -8.82 0.80
CA GLN A 146 -12.54 -8.10 1.82
C GLN A 146 -11.66 -7.74 3.01
N ALA A 147 -10.85 -8.66 3.53
CA ALA A 147 -9.93 -8.38 4.62
C ALA A 147 -8.99 -7.19 4.30
N ARG A 148 -8.36 -7.19 3.12
CA ARG A 148 -7.45 -6.12 2.69
C ARG A 148 -8.15 -4.77 2.48
N GLU A 149 -9.35 -4.79 1.92
CA GLU A 149 -10.14 -3.58 1.67
C GLU A 149 -10.74 -3.04 2.98
N ASN A 150 -11.11 -3.92 3.92
CA ASN A 150 -11.60 -3.55 5.25
C ASN A 150 -10.50 -2.96 6.15
N VAL A 151 -9.24 -3.36 5.99
CA VAL A 151 -8.12 -2.68 6.66
C VAL A 151 -7.98 -1.23 6.16
N ARG A 152 -8.25 -0.95 4.88
CA ARG A 152 -8.30 0.43 4.37
C ARG A 152 -9.51 1.17 4.92
N SER A 153 -10.71 0.58 4.86
CA SER A 153 -11.91 1.22 5.39
C SER A 153 -11.82 1.44 6.90
N THR A 154 -11.18 0.55 7.66
CA THR A 154 -10.99 0.72 9.11
C THR A 154 -9.89 1.75 9.42
N LYS A 155 -8.83 1.85 8.60
CA LYS A 155 -7.85 2.95 8.72
C LYS A 155 -8.41 4.31 8.28
N GLU A 156 -9.36 4.33 7.34
CA GLU A 156 -10.05 5.53 6.88
C GLU A 156 -11.21 5.93 7.82
N ASN A 157 -11.93 4.96 8.40
CA ASN A 157 -13.07 5.17 9.29
C ASN A 157 -12.67 5.32 10.78
N ASN A 158 -11.54 4.74 11.24
CA ASN A 158 -11.03 4.96 12.60
C ASN A 158 -10.23 6.25 12.75
N ILE A 159 -10.02 7.01 11.67
CA ILE A 159 -9.66 8.41 11.78
C ILE A 159 -10.94 9.19 11.51
N GLN A 160 -11.87 9.20 12.48
CA GLN A 160 -12.79 10.33 12.56
C GLN A 160 -11.90 11.56 12.73
N LEU A 161 -11.65 12.24 11.62
CA LEU A 161 -10.89 13.48 11.63
C LEU A 161 -11.63 14.41 12.57
N ILE A 162 -10.94 14.83 13.65
CA ILE A 162 -11.43 15.84 14.56
C ILE A 162 -12.01 16.99 13.72
N SER A 163 -13.26 17.37 14.01
CA SER A 163 -13.95 18.48 13.35
C SER A 163 -13.03 19.70 13.32
N LEU A 164 -13.12 20.49 12.26
CA LEU A 164 -12.28 21.70 12.15
C LEU A 164 -12.47 22.64 13.36
N GLU A 165 -13.67 22.69 13.93
CA GLU A 165 -14.01 23.46 15.14
C GLU A 165 -13.26 23.01 16.41
N HIS A 166 -12.83 21.75 16.46
CA HIS A 166 -12.14 21.16 17.61
C HIS A 166 -10.66 20.86 17.30
N CYS A 167 -10.17 21.32 16.15
CA CYS A 167 -8.83 21.02 15.67
C CYS A 167 -7.80 21.99 16.26
N SER A 168 -6.69 21.48 16.80
CA SER A 168 -5.57 22.34 17.19
C SER A 168 -4.92 22.98 15.95
N LYS A 169 -4.32 24.17 16.11
CA LYS A 169 -3.58 24.86 15.02
C LYS A 169 -2.52 23.96 14.37
N SER A 170 -1.81 23.16 15.17
CA SER A 170 -0.80 22.22 14.67
C SER A 170 -1.41 21.14 13.76
N THR A 171 -2.53 20.55 14.17
CA THR A 171 -3.23 19.55 13.37
C THR A 171 -3.81 20.16 12.08
N LEU A 172 -4.34 21.39 12.17
CA LEU A 172 -4.84 22.15 11.02
C LEU A 172 -3.72 22.40 10.00
N ASN A 173 -2.55 22.88 10.46
CA ASN A 173 -1.38 23.10 9.60
C ASN A 173 -0.90 21.81 8.93
N LYS A 174 -0.87 20.69 9.66
CA LYS A 174 -0.53 19.38 9.08
C LYS A 174 -1.51 18.97 7.98
N ARG A 175 -2.81 19.21 8.16
CA ARG A 175 -3.83 18.95 7.14
C ARG A 175 -3.65 19.84 5.92
N GLN A 176 -3.45 21.14 6.11
CA GLN A 176 -3.15 22.09 5.03
C GLN A 176 -1.92 21.66 4.23
N HIS A 177 -0.80 21.38 4.90
CA HIS A 177 0.42 20.91 4.22
C HIS A 177 0.21 19.61 3.45
N LYS A 178 -0.51 18.65 4.03
CA LYS A 178 -0.82 17.38 3.35
C LYS A 178 -1.64 17.62 2.08
N PHE A 179 -2.70 18.42 2.18
CA PHE A 179 -3.55 18.78 1.05
C PHE A 179 -2.76 19.51 -0.04
N GLY A 180 -1.97 20.52 0.35
CA GLY A 180 -1.13 21.27 -0.57
C GLY A 180 -0.11 20.39 -1.30
N ASN A 181 0.62 19.55 -0.58
CA ASN A 181 1.62 18.66 -1.18
C ASN A 181 1.00 17.68 -2.20
N GLN A 182 -0.17 17.13 -1.89
CA GLN A 182 -0.89 16.24 -2.81
C GLN A 182 -1.33 16.99 -4.07
N LEU A 183 -1.84 18.20 -3.93
CA LEU A 183 -2.27 19.03 -5.05
C LEU A 183 -1.09 19.45 -5.94
N LYS A 184 0.04 19.87 -5.33
CA LYS A 184 1.27 20.23 -6.05
C LYS A 184 1.77 19.06 -6.91
N GLN A 185 1.79 17.84 -6.36
CA GLN A 185 2.17 16.64 -7.09
C GLN A 185 1.20 16.36 -8.26
N HIS A 186 -0.10 16.49 -8.03
CA HIS A 186 -1.10 16.28 -9.08
C HIS A 186 -0.96 17.27 -10.24
N VAL A 187 -0.77 18.57 -9.94
CA VAL A 187 -0.55 19.62 -10.94
C VAL A 187 0.70 19.36 -11.78
N GLN A 188 1.78 18.85 -11.17
CA GLN A 188 2.99 18.49 -11.91
C GLN A 188 2.75 17.32 -12.88
N VAL A 189 2.04 16.28 -12.42
CA VAL A 189 1.71 15.11 -13.25
C VAL A 189 0.82 15.49 -14.41
N GLU A 190 -0.30 16.18 -14.16
CA GLU A 190 -1.21 16.62 -15.22
C GLU A 190 -0.56 17.67 -16.12
N GLY A 191 0.23 18.57 -15.55
CA GLY A 191 0.98 19.58 -16.29
C GLY A 191 1.91 18.95 -17.34
N SER A 192 2.64 17.89 -16.98
CA SER A 192 3.49 17.18 -17.94
C SER A 192 2.73 16.53 -19.11
N LYS A 193 1.46 16.17 -18.90
CA LYS A 193 0.62 15.58 -19.96
C LYS A 193 0.09 16.65 -20.92
N ILE A 194 -0.27 17.82 -20.40
CA ILE A 194 -0.89 18.91 -21.17
C ILE A 194 0.17 19.76 -21.88
N TYR A 195 1.24 20.11 -21.16
CA TYR A 195 2.27 21.04 -21.63
C TYR A 195 3.58 20.34 -22.04
N GLY A 196 3.64 19.01 -21.96
CA GLY A 196 4.76 18.22 -22.44
C GLY A 196 6.06 18.51 -21.69
N LYS A 197 6.99 19.20 -22.36
CA LYS A 197 8.32 19.53 -21.80
C LYS A 197 8.30 20.79 -20.94
N ASP A 198 7.27 21.62 -21.06
CA ASP A 198 7.20 22.87 -20.31
C ASP A 198 6.87 22.60 -18.85
N GLN A 199 7.63 23.24 -17.95
CA GLN A 199 7.51 23.01 -16.51
C GLN A 199 6.33 23.78 -15.92
N VAL A 200 5.33 23.04 -15.41
CA VAL A 200 4.22 23.63 -14.67
C VAL A 200 4.61 23.84 -13.20
N VAL A 201 4.49 25.09 -12.74
CA VAL A 201 4.82 25.49 -11.36
C VAL A 201 3.57 26.02 -10.67
N LEU A 202 3.16 25.36 -9.59
CA LEU A 202 2.09 25.83 -8.71
C LEU A 202 2.67 26.86 -7.72
N LYS A 203 2.26 28.13 -7.85
CA LYS A 203 2.76 29.23 -7.01
C LYS A 203 2.00 29.38 -5.70
N GLN A 204 0.68 29.45 -5.77
CA GLN A 204 -0.18 29.66 -4.61
C GLN A 204 -1.51 28.94 -4.83
N ILE A 205 -2.13 28.49 -3.73
CA ILE A 205 -3.53 28.07 -3.71
C ILE A 205 -4.29 28.79 -2.61
N SER A 206 -5.55 29.12 -2.88
CA SER A 206 -6.50 29.62 -1.90
C SER A 206 -7.77 28.78 -1.98
N TYR A 207 -8.29 28.34 -0.83
CA TYR A 207 -9.47 27.49 -0.76
C TYR A 207 -10.18 27.67 0.59
N SER A 208 -11.49 27.47 0.62
CA SER A 208 -12.26 27.51 1.87
C SER A 208 -12.79 26.13 2.25
N ILE A 209 -12.92 25.88 3.54
CA ILE A 209 -13.65 24.74 4.07
C ILE A 209 -14.64 25.30 5.10
N ARG A 210 -15.94 25.27 4.76
CA ARG A 210 -16.99 26.02 5.48
C ARG A 210 -16.65 27.52 5.45
N ASP A 211 -16.55 28.15 6.61
CA ASP A 211 -16.26 29.58 6.78
C ASP A 211 -14.79 29.85 7.10
N MET A 212 -13.90 28.86 6.89
CA MET A 212 -12.46 29.04 7.08
C MET A 212 -11.72 29.06 5.75
N ASP A 213 -11.03 30.17 5.52
CA ASP A 213 -10.18 30.37 4.36
C ASP A 213 -8.75 29.90 4.64
N PHE A 214 -8.19 29.21 3.66
CA PHE A 214 -6.84 28.69 3.66
C PHE A 214 -6.08 29.23 2.47
N GLN A 215 -4.82 29.56 2.70
CA GLN A 215 -3.88 29.98 1.67
C GLN A 215 -2.57 29.22 1.85
N ILE A 216 -2.10 28.56 0.79
CA ILE A 216 -0.81 27.90 0.77
C ILE A 216 0.03 28.56 -0.31
N ASP A 217 1.11 29.18 0.14
CA ASP A 217 2.13 29.79 -0.71
C ASP A 217 3.29 28.80 -0.87
N TYR A 218 3.64 28.49 -2.12
CA TYR A 218 4.75 27.59 -2.44
C TYR A 218 6.04 28.34 -2.78
N GLU A 219 6.00 29.66 -2.85
CA GLU A 219 7.20 30.48 -3.01
C GLU A 219 7.94 30.53 -1.65
N GLU A 220 9.22 30.14 -1.63
CA GLU A 220 10.07 30.36 -0.47
C GLU A 220 10.27 31.87 -0.28
N LYS A 221 9.48 32.47 0.59
CA LYS A 221 9.77 33.82 1.08
C LYS A 221 10.96 33.73 2.03
N ASN A 222 12.13 34.18 1.57
CA ASN A 222 13.32 34.45 2.40
C ASN A 222 12.96 35.22 3.70
N ASP A 223 11.90 36.00 3.63
CA ASP A 223 11.23 36.74 4.70
C ASP A 223 10.89 35.91 5.96
N ILE A 224 10.62 34.59 5.87
CA ILE A 224 10.31 33.78 7.07
C ILE A 224 11.56 33.55 7.94
N LYS A 225 12.74 33.39 7.34
CA LYS A 225 13.99 33.26 8.10
C LYS A 225 14.35 34.59 8.74
N GLU A 226 14.19 35.68 8.00
CA GLU A 226 14.44 37.05 8.45
C GLU A 226 13.48 37.47 9.58
N LYS A 227 12.18 37.18 9.46
CA LYS A 227 11.19 37.42 10.52
C LYS A 227 11.45 36.60 11.78
N LYS A 228 11.91 35.35 11.66
CA LYS A 228 12.32 34.55 12.83
C LYS A 228 13.53 35.15 13.54
N LEU A 229 14.51 35.64 12.79
CA LEU A 229 15.67 36.36 13.32
C LEU A 229 15.24 37.66 14.03
N ILE A 230 14.40 38.47 13.38
CA ILE A 230 13.86 39.71 13.96
C ILE A 230 13.07 39.45 15.24
N SER A 231 12.20 38.44 15.27
CA SER A 231 11.44 38.09 16.48
C SER A 231 12.33 37.55 17.60
N ALA A 232 13.41 36.83 17.29
CA ALA A 232 14.39 36.40 18.28
C ALA A 232 15.14 37.60 18.88
N VAL A 233 15.55 38.56 18.05
CA VAL A 233 16.19 39.81 18.49
C VAL A 233 15.25 40.65 19.36
N GLN A 234 13.99 40.82 18.94
CA GLN A 234 12.98 41.55 19.71
C GLN A 234 12.67 40.90 21.07
N ALA A 235 12.66 39.57 21.14
CA ALA A 235 12.45 38.85 22.40
C ALA A 235 13.64 39.00 23.37
N ILE A 236 14.86 39.23 22.85
CA ILE A 236 16.07 39.53 23.64
C ILE A 236 15.99 40.96 24.18
N ASP A 237 15.69 41.93 23.32
CA ASP A 237 15.66 43.35 23.67
C ASP A 237 14.52 43.69 24.65
N LEU A 238 13.36 43.06 24.51
CA LEU A 238 12.18 43.37 25.36
C LEU A 238 12.19 42.66 26.72
N ASN A 239 12.92 41.55 26.87
CA ASN A 239 12.91 40.73 28.11
C ASN A 239 14.23 40.75 28.89
N TYR A 240 15.16 41.67 28.57
CA TYR A 240 16.44 41.85 29.27
C TYR A 240 17.24 40.55 29.46
N ILE A 241 17.21 39.63 28.48
CA ILE A 241 18.06 38.43 28.57
C ILE A 241 19.49 38.87 28.28
N PRO A 242 20.41 38.83 29.28
CA PRO A 242 21.79 39.18 29.02
C PRO A 242 22.37 38.20 28.01
N ARG A 243 23.27 38.69 27.15
CA ARG A 243 23.92 37.93 26.08
C ARG A 243 24.45 36.56 26.53
N GLU A 244 24.98 36.50 27.75
CA GLU A 244 25.47 35.27 28.37
C GLU A 244 24.35 34.26 28.68
N GLY A 245 23.18 34.73 29.11
CA GLY A 245 22.00 33.90 29.34
C GLY A 245 21.47 33.25 28.05
N TYR A 246 21.48 33.98 26.94
CA TYR A 246 21.12 33.41 25.64
C TYR A 246 22.10 32.33 25.17
N ARG A 247 23.42 32.57 25.35
CA ARG A 247 24.45 31.58 25.01
C ARG A 247 24.28 30.29 25.83
N ALA A 248 23.95 30.40 27.11
CA ALA A 248 23.68 29.26 27.96
C ALA A 248 22.44 28.47 27.48
N LEU A 249 21.35 29.15 27.12
CA LEU A 249 20.15 28.51 26.58
C LEU A 249 20.39 27.83 25.23
N ALA A 250 21.04 28.53 24.29
CA ALA A 250 21.35 28.00 22.95
C ALA A 250 22.41 26.89 22.95
N ALA A 251 23.17 26.74 24.04
CA ALA A 251 24.08 25.60 24.21
C ALA A 251 23.34 24.30 24.54
N VAL A 252 22.17 24.39 25.19
CA VAL A 252 21.37 23.25 25.66
C VAL A 252 20.24 22.90 24.68
N GLU A 253 19.64 23.90 24.03
CA GLU A 253 18.55 23.71 23.06
C GLU A 253 19.05 23.75 21.61
N SER A 254 19.03 22.60 20.93
CA SER A 254 19.56 22.44 19.56
C SER A 254 18.79 23.21 18.49
N ASN A 255 17.55 23.64 18.77
CA ASN A 255 16.73 24.38 17.82
C ASN A 255 16.99 25.90 17.83
N LEU A 256 17.78 26.41 18.78
CA LEU A 256 18.18 27.82 18.82
C LEU A 256 19.47 28.04 18.02
N GLN A 257 19.49 29.05 17.14
CA GLN A 257 20.70 29.40 16.39
C GLN A 257 21.73 30.03 17.34
N ARG A 258 22.96 29.51 17.31
CA ARG A 258 24.05 30.05 18.13
C ARG A 258 24.43 31.44 17.65
N GLU A 259 24.73 32.32 18.58
CA GLU A 259 24.94 33.76 18.33
C GLU A 259 25.98 34.08 17.24
N TRP A 260 27.04 33.29 17.12
CA TRP A 260 28.07 33.49 16.09
C TRP A 260 27.57 33.20 14.66
N ALA A 261 26.45 32.49 14.51
CA ALA A 261 25.78 32.29 13.22
C ALA A 261 24.91 33.50 12.84
N ILE A 262 24.55 34.35 13.81
CA ILE A 262 23.73 35.54 13.62
C ILE A 262 24.62 36.76 13.29
N SER A 263 25.82 36.88 13.89
CA SER A 263 26.70 38.05 13.68
C SER A 263 27.45 38.08 12.34
N LYS A 264 27.19 37.14 11.43
CA LYS A 264 27.81 37.07 10.08
C LYS A 264 26.83 37.38 8.95
N GLN A 265 25.62 37.84 9.27
CA GLN A 265 24.65 38.38 8.31
C GLN A 265 24.60 39.90 8.40
#